data_AF-A0A1Q9BSJ9-F1
#
_entry.id   AF-A0A1Q9BSJ9-F1
#
_cell.length_a   1.000
_cell.length_b   1.000
_cell.length_c   1.000
_cell.angle_alpha   90.00
_cell.angle_beta   90.00
_cell.angle_gamma   90.00
#
_symmetry.space_group_name_H-M   'P 1'
#
loop_
_entity.id
_entity.type
_entity.pdbx_description
1 polymer ?
#
loop_
_entity_poly.entity_id
_entity_poly.type
_entity_poly.pdbx_seq_one_letter_code
_entity_poly.pdbx_strand_id
1 'polypeptide(L)'
;MEDDESLDFPTDRDLQLVMLGFVGTSEEQVDDMEAAISEDCVPEVEKCLQLPLDPNAGRFLSNSTRNVEIMQLLLEAEADPNGTATDEHWPPLCQAALQHELETVRCLLKAGACLEKSGLLGTPLCLAALAGDSEVLRFLLEARASIEAQTNAGATPLLLVTEGLRPKVSLNVASILVEAGAIVDSRDQLGRTPLWIASRRGHMKVVCLLLKAGARPSMRDMFGKTPFDAARGRKHVRRLLSNAKWSRAPHVKASSRPLEMVLPKCGALCPDAPGVNDKGDYRLNRPLLGFQFAGVLPASVRMLRVWKASGEELVAISGKELKTVRALKKQLQGYCGLPRFRQRLLLDGRNMEDDESLD
;
A
#
# COMPACT_ATOMS: atom_id res chain seq x y z
N MET A 1 -47.69 2.32 -41.14
CA MET A 1 -47.14 2.57 -39.80
C MET A 1 -45.68 2.29 -39.95
N GLU A 2 -44.96 3.33 -40.35
CA GLU A 2 -43.51 3.30 -40.40
C GLU A 2 -43.07 3.36 -38.94
N ASP A 3 -42.61 2.23 -38.43
CA ASP A 3 -41.84 2.18 -37.20
C ASP A 3 -40.48 2.81 -37.54
N ASP A 4 -40.46 4.14 -37.53
CA ASP A 4 -39.27 4.96 -37.54
C ASP A 4 -38.63 4.78 -36.16
N GLU A 5 -37.93 3.64 -35.97
CA GLU A 5 -36.89 3.55 -34.95
C GLU A 5 -35.81 4.54 -35.37
N SER A 6 -36.04 5.81 -35.03
CA SER A 6 -35.03 6.85 -35.09
C SER A 6 -33.91 6.41 -34.15
N LEU A 7 -32.93 5.71 -34.72
CA LEU A 7 -31.61 5.57 -34.13
C LEU A 7 -31.14 7.01 -33.91
N ASP A 8 -31.29 7.53 -32.68
CA ASP A 8 -30.77 8.83 -32.28
C ASP A 8 -29.27 8.78 -32.57
N PHE A 9 -28.84 9.36 -33.69
CA PHE A 9 -27.43 9.47 -34.01
C PHE A 9 -26.82 10.54 -33.11
N PRO A 10 -25.54 10.39 -32.68
CA PRO A 10 -24.87 11.42 -31.91
C PRO A 10 -24.92 12.76 -32.65
N THR A 11 -25.44 13.79 -32.00
CA THR A 11 -25.47 15.16 -32.52
C THR A 11 -24.13 15.86 -32.28
N ASP A 12 -23.88 17.00 -32.94
CA ASP A 12 -22.68 17.87 -32.76
C ASP A 12 -22.52 18.45 -31.33
N ARG A 13 -23.31 17.99 -30.35
CA ARG A 13 -23.18 18.38 -28.94
C ARG A 13 -23.03 17.19 -28.00
N ASP A 14 -22.99 15.99 -28.54
CA ASP A 14 -22.89 14.75 -27.77
C ASP A 14 -21.42 14.34 -27.61
N LEU A 15 -21.09 13.84 -26.42
CA LEU A 15 -19.73 13.41 -26.10
C LEU A 15 -19.53 11.96 -26.54
N GLN A 16 -18.44 11.70 -27.27
CA GLN A 16 -18.03 10.34 -27.60
C GLN A 16 -16.94 9.87 -26.63
N LEU A 17 -17.22 8.80 -25.89
CA LEU A 17 -16.27 8.08 -25.08
C LEU A 17 -15.54 7.02 -25.91
N VAL A 18 -14.24 7.18 -26.03
CA VAL A 18 -13.32 6.19 -26.56
C VAL A 18 -12.53 5.60 -25.42
N MET A 19 -12.63 4.28 -25.25
CA MET A 19 -11.92 3.53 -24.22
C MET A 19 -10.55 3.14 -24.76
N LEU A 20 -9.47 3.56 -24.08
CA LEU A 20 -8.11 3.22 -24.48
C LEU A 20 -7.71 1.85 -23.94
N GLY A 21 -7.21 0.97 -24.80
CA GLY A 21 -6.62 -0.31 -24.41
C GLY A 21 -5.24 -0.14 -23.75
N PHE A 22 -4.75 -1.22 -23.13
CA PHE A 22 -3.35 -1.29 -22.68
C PHE A 22 -2.44 -1.49 -23.91
N VAL A 23 -1.45 -0.60 -24.06
CA VAL A 23 -0.38 -0.74 -25.05
C VAL A 23 0.93 -0.85 -24.27
N GLY A 24 1.85 -1.71 -24.72
CA GLY A 24 3.18 -1.80 -24.10
C GLY A 24 3.90 -0.46 -24.23
N THR A 25 4.51 0.01 -23.14
CA THR A 25 5.22 1.29 -23.12
C THR A 25 6.56 1.22 -23.82
N SER A 26 6.95 2.32 -24.46
CA SER A 26 8.34 2.53 -24.86
C SER A 26 9.21 2.83 -23.64
N GLU A 27 10.51 2.56 -23.73
CA GLU A 27 11.47 2.95 -22.69
C GLU A 27 11.45 4.48 -22.46
N GLU A 28 11.29 5.27 -23.51
CA GLU A 28 11.18 6.73 -23.43
C GLU A 28 10.01 7.19 -22.54
N GLN A 29 8.84 6.55 -22.64
CA GLN A 29 7.69 6.89 -21.79
C GLN A 29 7.92 6.53 -20.32
N VAL A 30 8.69 5.47 -20.05
CA VAL A 30 9.07 5.07 -18.69
C VAL A 30 10.06 6.08 -18.12
N ASP A 31 11.08 6.45 -18.89
CA ASP A 31 12.08 7.44 -18.49
C ASP A 31 11.45 8.81 -18.20
N ASP A 32 10.54 9.27 -19.06
CA ASP A 32 9.80 10.52 -18.85
C ASP A 32 8.96 10.50 -17.57
N MET A 33 8.29 9.36 -17.29
CA MET A 33 7.52 9.18 -16.06
C MET A 33 8.43 9.15 -14.83
N GLU A 34 9.55 8.42 -14.87
CA GLU A 34 10.51 8.37 -13.76
C GLU A 34 11.12 9.73 -13.48
N ALA A 35 11.48 10.48 -14.53
CA ALA A 35 11.96 11.85 -14.41
C ALA A 35 10.91 12.74 -13.73
N ALA A 36 9.67 12.73 -14.20
CA ALA A 36 8.57 13.51 -13.62
C ALA A 36 8.33 13.18 -12.14
N ILE A 37 8.38 11.90 -11.76
CA ILE A 37 8.24 11.47 -10.35
C ILE A 37 9.44 11.91 -9.53
N SER A 38 10.66 11.80 -10.06
CA SER A 38 11.88 12.20 -9.36
C SER A 38 11.95 13.72 -9.11
N GLU A 39 11.32 14.50 -9.98
CA GLU A 39 11.18 15.96 -9.88
C GLU A 39 9.94 16.39 -9.08
N ASP A 40 9.14 15.44 -8.58
CA ASP A 40 7.86 15.68 -7.89
C ASP A 40 6.85 16.50 -8.73
N CYS A 41 6.91 16.38 -10.07
CA CYS A 41 6.14 17.20 -11.00
C CYS A 41 4.78 16.56 -11.36
N VAL A 42 3.75 16.90 -10.58
CA VAL A 42 2.37 16.38 -10.72
C VAL A 42 1.78 16.55 -12.15
N PRO A 43 1.89 17.72 -12.82
CA PRO A 43 1.29 17.91 -14.13
C PRO A 43 1.88 16.99 -15.21
N GLU A 44 3.19 16.77 -15.17
CA GLU A 44 3.94 15.91 -16.08
C GLU A 44 3.56 14.45 -15.85
N VAL A 45 3.43 14.02 -14.59
CA VAL A 45 2.89 12.69 -14.26
C VAL A 45 1.48 12.52 -14.82
N GLU A 46 0.58 13.48 -14.62
CA GLU A 46 -0.78 13.43 -15.14
C GLU A 46 -0.79 13.36 -16.68
N LYS A 47 0.08 14.13 -17.34
CA LYS A 47 0.25 14.10 -18.79
C LYS A 47 0.73 12.73 -19.27
N CYS A 48 1.71 12.13 -18.59
CA CYS A 48 2.17 10.79 -18.90
C CYS A 48 1.06 9.76 -18.71
N LEU A 49 0.27 9.85 -17.63
CA LEU A 49 -0.88 8.98 -17.38
C LEU A 49 -1.99 9.09 -18.44
N GLN A 50 -2.13 10.24 -19.10
CA GLN A 50 -3.11 10.44 -20.18
C GLN A 50 -2.71 9.80 -21.52
N LEU A 51 -1.45 9.40 -21.67
CA LEU A 51 -0.99 8.63 -22.83
C LEU A 51 -1.37 7.14 -22.63
N PRO A 52 -1.35 6.31 -23.70
CA PRO A 52 -1.50 4.86 -23.55
C PRO A 52 -0.39 4.32 -22.64
N LEU A 53 -0.67 4.24 -21.34
CA LEU A 53 0.34 3.93 -20.33
C LEU A 53 0.36 2.43 -20.02
N ASP A 54 1.53 1.98 -19.59
CA ASP A 54 1.93 0.61 -19.21
C ASP A 54 0.88 -0.03 -18.27
N PRO A 55 0.50 -1.30 -18.49
CA PRO A 55 -0.21 -2.09 -17.47
C PRO A 55 0.53 -2.18 -16.12
N ASN A 56 1.82 -1.81 -16.04
CA ASN A 56 2.64 -1.95 -14.84
C ASN A 56 3.03 -0.62 -14.17
N ALA A 57 2.11 0.34 -14.08
CA ALA A 57 2.31 1.60 -13.35
C ALA A 57 2.59 1.41 -11.85
N GLY A 58 2.28 0.23 -11.30
CA GLY A 58 2.64 -0.17 -9.93
C GLY A 58 4.12 -0.05 -9.63
N ARG A 59 4.99 -0.23 -10.66
CA ARG A 59 6.44 -0.12 -10.53
C ARG A 59 6.90 1.24 -9.99
N PHE A 60 6.16 2.30 -10.29
CA PHE A 60 6.54 3.67 -9.93
C PHE A 60 6.13 4.06 -8.50
N LEU A 61 5.26 3.28 -7.87
CA LEU A 61 4.69 3.61 -6.56
C LEU A 61 5.78 3.75 -5.49
N SER A 62 6.82 2.90 -5.51
CA SER A 62 7.93 2.98 -4.56
C SER A 62 8.72 4.29 -4.64
N ASN A 63 8.81 4.89 -5.82
CA ASN A 63 9.54 6.15 -6.02
C ASN A 63 8.67 7.36 -5.66
N SER A 64 7.35 7.21 -5.74
CA SER A 64 6.37 8.25 -5.43
C SER A 64 5.94 8.32 -3.96
N THR A 65 6.46 7.48 -3.06
CA THR A 65 5.93 7.35 -1.69
C THR A 65 5.92 8.67 -0.91
N ARG A 66 6.87 9.57 -1.22
CA ARG A 66 7.01 10.88 -0.59
C ARG A 66 5.97 11.90 -1.03
N ASN A 67 5.36 11.70 -2.20
CA ASN A 67 4.36 12.59 -2.77
C ASN A 67 3.01 11.87 -2.86
N VAL A 68 2.16 12.13 -1.87
CA VAL A 68 0.85 11.48 -1.74
C VAL A 68 -0.05 11.76 -2.95
N GLU A 69 0.08 12.94 -3.57
CA GLU A 69 -0.72 13.30 -4.75
C GLU A 69 -0.34 12.47 -5.96
N ILE A 70 0.97 12.37 -6.27
CA ILE A 70 1.48 11.51 -7.35
C ILE A 70 1.08 10.04 -7.11
N MET A 71 1.25 9.54 -5.89
CA MET A 71 0.83 8.18 -5.55
C MET A 71 -0.68 7.98 -5.76
N GLN A 72 -1.52 8.94 -5.36
CA GLN A 72 -2.96 8.87 -5.59
C GLN A 72 -3.30 8.85 -7.08
N LEU A 73 -2.62 9.65 -7.91
CA LEU A 73 -2.79 9.63 -9.37
C LEU A 73 -2.43 8.26 -9.97
N LEU A 74 -1.30 7.67 -9.53
CA LEU A 74 -0.89 6.34 -9.96
C LEU A 74 -1.93 5.27 -9.56
N LEU A 75 -2.43 5.32 -8.33
CA LEU A 75 -3.48 4.40 -7.86
C LEU A 75 -4.83 4.63 -8.58
N GLU A 76 -5.18 5.88 -8.89
CA GLU A 76 -6.34 6.22 -9.75
C GLU A 76 -6.17 5.65 -11.17
N ALA A 77 -4.92 5.48 -11.65
CA ALA A 77 -4.58 4.84 -12.91
C ALA A 77 -4.50 3.31 -12.84
N GLU A 78 -5.02 2.69 -11.76
CA GLU A 78 -5.00 1.24 -11.51
C GLU A 78 -3.59 0.64 -11.40
N ALA A 79 -2.62 1.43 -10.96
CA ALA A 79 -1.31 0.90 -10.59
C ALA A 79 -1.48 -0.22 -9.53
N ASP A 80 -0.89 -1.39 -9.77
CA ASP A 80 -0.88 -2.47 -8.77
C ASP A 80 -0.18 -1.96 -7.50
N PRO A 81 -0.87 -1.88 -6.35
CA PRO A 81 -0.29 -1.42 -5.09
C PRO A 81 0.84 -2.33 -4.59
N ASN A 82 1.00 -3.52 -5.18
CA ASN A 82 2.06 -4.46 -4.91
C ASN A 82 3.15 -4.49 -6.00
N GLY A 83 3.04 -3.67 -7.04
CA GLY A 83 3.99 -3.59 -8.14
C GLY A 83 5.34 -3.08 -7.65
N THR A 84 6.43 -3.66 -8.18
CA THR A 84 7.80 -3.36 -7.72
C THR A 84 8.64 -2.88 -8.88
N ALA A 85 9.43 -1.81 -8.67
CA ALA A 85 10.32 -1.23 -9.68
C ALA A 85 11.40 -2.21 -10.17
N THR A 86 11.91 -3.03 -9.25
CA THR A 86 13.09 -3.87 -9.48
C THR A 86 12.79 -5.36 -9.28
N ASP A 87 13.65 -6.19 -9.86
CA ASP A 87 13.69 -7.65 -9.64
C ASP A 87 13.91 -8.04 -8.17
N GLU A 88 14.31 -7.09 -7.32
CA GLU A 88 14.45 -7.29 -5.87
C GLU A 88 13.10 -7.33 -5.13
N HIS A 89 11.98 -7.22 -5.86
CA HIS A 89 10.62 -7.34 -5.35
C HIS A 89 10.36 -6.41 -4.16
N TRP A 90 10.85 -5.16 -4.19
CA TRP A 90 10.65 -4.20 -3.10
C TRP A 90 9.24 -3.58 -3.15
N PRO A 91 8.33 -3.96 -2.22
CA PRO A 91 6.94 -3.49 -2.28
C PRO A 91 6.82 -2.00 -1.90
N PRO A 92 5.92 -1.22 -2.53
CA PRO A 92 5.72 0.19 -2.18
C PRO A 92 5.39 0.40 -0.70
N LEU A 93 4.62 -0.53 -0.11
CA LEU A 93 4.28 -0.51 1.31
C LEU A 93 5.50 -0.66 2.22
N CYS A 94 6.50 -1.44 1.80
CA CYS A 94 7.78 -1.57 2.50
C CYS A 94 8.57 -0.25 2.46
N GLN A 95 8.61 0.42 1.30
CA GLN A 95 9.26 1.72 1.15
C GLN A 95 8.62 2.77 2.08
N ALA A 96 7.29 2.90 2.02
CA ALA A 96 6.54 3.84 2.85
C ALA A 96 6.74 3.59 4.36
N ALA A 97 6.79 2.31 4.76
CA ALA A 97 7.02 1.94 6.16
C ALA A 97 8.44 2.27 6.65
N LEU A 98 9.44 2.16 5.77
CA LEU A 98 10.83 2.54 6.08
C LEU A 98 11.02 4.05 6.16
N GLN A 99 10.27 4.82 5.35
CA GLN A 99 10.40 6.28 5.23
C GLN A 99 9.58 7.09 6.24
N HIS A 100 8.83 6.44 7.13
CA HIS A 100 7.99 7.09 8.16
C HIS A 100 6.71 7.76 7.62
N GLU A 101 6.17 7.28 6.50
CA GLU A 101 5.11 7.99 5.78
C GLU A 101 3.73 7.37 6.04
N LEU A 102 3.15 7.73 7.18
CA LEU A 102 1.88 7.13 7.66
C LEU A 102 0.72 7.28 6.67
N GLU A 103 0.56 8.45 6.05
CA GLU A 103 -0.53 8.68 5.09
C GLU A 103 -0.36 7.84 3.82
N THR A 104 0.88 7.67 3.36
CA THR A 104 1.24 6.80 2.24
C THR A 104 0.92 5.34 2.56
N VAL A 105 1.29 4.87 3.75
CA VAL A 105 0.94 3.53 4.26
C VAL A 105 -0.59 3.34 4.30
N ARG A 106 -1.34 4.34 4.78
CA ARG A 106 -2.82 4.29 4.80
C ARG A 106 -3.41 4.17 3.40
N CYS A 107 -2.92 4.96 2.45
CA CYS A 107 -3.41 4.94 1.07
C CYS A 107 -3.13 3.62 0.39
N LEU A 108 -1.90 3.10 0.50
CA LEU A 108 -1.51 1.82 -0.09
C LEU A 108 -2.34 0.65 0.48
N LEU A 109 -2.58 0.60 1.79
CA LEU A 109 -3.44 -0.43 2.38
C LEU A 109 -4.90 -0.32 1.94
N LYS A 110 -5.44 0.89 1.81
CA LYS A 110 -6.80 1.10 1.25
C LYS A 110 -6.89 0.64 -0.21
N ALA A 111 -5.82 0.80 -0.98
CA ALA A 111 -5.74 0.35 -2.36
C ALA A 111 -5.54 -1.18 -2.51
N GLY A 112 -5.29 -1.91 -1.41
CA GLY A 112 -5.12 -3.36 -1.44
C GLY A 112 -3.66 -3.84 -1.44
N ALA A 113 -2.71 -3.01 -0.99
CA ALA A 113 -1.34 -3.47 -0.75
C ALA A 113 -1.32 -4.63 0.25
N CYS A 114 -0.54 -5.65 -0.04
CA CYS A 114 -0.38 -6.84 0.78
C CYS A 114 0.50 -6.53 2.00
N LEU A 115 -0.09 -6.65 3.18
CA LEU A 115 0.53 -6.35 4.47
C LEU A 115 1.75 -7.21 4.77
N GLU A 116 1.78 -8.44 4.26
CA GLU A 116 2.83 -9.43 4.51
C GLU A 116 3.82 -9.58 3.35
N LYS A 117 3.64 -8.82 2.26
CA LYS A 117 4.60 -8.86 1.14
C LYS A 117 5.94 -8.30 1.63
N SER A 118 6.94 -9.17 1.73
CA SER A 118 8.26 -8.83 2.25
C SER A 118 9.25 -8.49 1.15
N GLY A 119 10.05 -7.45 1.36
CA GLY A 119 11.28 -7.23 0.58
C GLY A 119 12.48 -7.96 1.19
N LEU A 120 13.68 -7.66 0.71
CA LEU A 120 14.94 -8.24 1.20
C LEU A 120 15.14 -8.10 2.73
N LEU A 121 14.64 -7.01 3.29
CA LEU A 121 14.79 -6.63 4.69
C LEU A 121 13.59 -7.01 5.58
N GLY A 122 12.59 -7.71 5.03
CA GLY A 122 11.41 -8.20 5.74
C GLY A 122 10.11 -7.54 5.34
N THR A 123 9.07 -7.76 6.14
CA THR A 123 7.73 -7.19 5.96
C THR A 123 7.70 -5.68 6.28
N PRO A 124 6.64 -4.95 5.88
CA PRO A 124 6.45 -3.55 6.27
C PRO A 124 6.56 -3.33 7.79
N LEU A 125 6.08 -4.27 8.61
CA LEU A 125 6.20 -4.18 10.07
C LEU A 125 7.66 -4.25 10.54
N CYS A 126 8.47 -5.15 9.94
CA CYS A 126 9.90 -5.23 10.20
C CYS A 126 10.62 -3.91 9.89
N LEU A 127 10.25 -3.27 8.77
CA LEU A 127 10.86 -2.01 8.33
C LEU A 127 10.45 -0.82 9.20
N ALA A 128 9.18 -0.71 9.57
CA ALA A 128 8.72 0.30 10.52
C ALA A 128 9.45 0.15 11.87
N ALA A 129 9.66 -1.10 12.31
CA ALA A 129 10.39 -1.40 13.53
C ALA A 129 11.89 -1.01 13.43
N LEU A 130 12.53 -1.27 12.30
CA LEU A 130 13.93 -0.90 12.02
C LEU A 130 14.11 0.62 11.93
N ALA A 131 13.20 1.30 11.23
CA ALA A 131 13.16 2.76 11.11
C ALA A 131 12.97 3.42 12.49
N GLY A 132 12.23 2.73 13.35
CA GLY A 132 11.89 3.17 14.69
C GLY A 132 10.62 4.01 14.75
N ASP A 133 9.75 3.85 13.76
CA ASP A 133 8.49 4.57 13.68
C ASP A 133 7.43 3.94 14.56
N SER A 134 7.08 4.59 15.67
CA SER A 134 6.01 4.08 16.53
C SER A 134 4.61 4.26 15.95
N GLU A 135 4.39 5.27 15.10
CA GLU A 135 3.05 5.56 14.55
C GLU A 135 2.71 4.60 13.43
N VAL A 136 3.61 4.44 12.44
CA VAL A 136 3.45 3.45 11.36
C VAL A 136 3.37 2.04 11.93
N LEU A 137 4.22 1.71 12.92
CA LEU A 137 4.18 0.38 13.55
C LEU A 137 2.83 0.12 14.23
N ARG A 138 2.28 1.06 14.99
CA ARG A 138 0.95 0.90 15.61
C ARG A 138 -0.12 0.70 14.55
N PHE A 139 -0.08 1.50 13.49
CA PHE A 139 -1.06 1.39 12.42
C PHE A 139 -1.00 0.03 11.69
N LEU A 140 0.21 -0.48 11.42
CA LEU A 140 0.38 -1.81 10.82
C LEU A 140 -0.11 -2.93 11.76
N LEU A 141 0.11 -2.81 13.07
CA LEU A 141 -0.42 -3.76 14.07
C LEU A 141 -1.95 -3.71 14.15
N GLU A 142 -2.54 -2.51 14.09
CA GLU A 142 -3.99 -2.30 14.00
C GLU A 142 -4.57 -2.95 12.74
N ALA A 143 -3.84 -2.87 11.62
CA ALA A 143 -4.15 -3.54 10.37
C ALA A 143 -3.91 -5.07 10.40
N ARG A 144 -3.54 -5.64 11.56
CA ARG A 144 -3.29 -7.08 11.79
C ARG A 144 -2.03 -7.64 11.14
N ALA A 145 -0.99 -6.82 11.00
CA ALA A 145 0.32 -7.29 10.55
C ALA A 145 0.86 -8.37 11.50
N SER A 146 1.53 -9.36 10.95
CA SER A 146 2.12 -10.45 11.71
C SER A 146 3.27 -9.94 12.59
N ILE A 147 3.04 -9.93 13.91
CA ILE A 147 4.00 -9.49 14.92
C ILE A 147 5.28 -10.33 14.90
N GLU A 148 5.15 -11.61 14.53
CA GLU A 148 6.25 -12.58 14.46
C GLU A 148 6.75 -12.83 13.04
N ALA A 149 6.43 -11.94 12.08
CA ALA A 149 7.02 -11.99 10.75
C ALA A 149 8.55 -12.03 10.85
N GLN A 150 9.20 -12.83 10.01
CA GLN A 150 10.65 -12.99 10.04
C GLN A 150 11.27 -12.46 8.75
N THR A 151 12.42 -11.80 8.89
CA THR A 151 13.28 -11.51 7.74
C THR A 151 13.96 -12.79 7.24
N ASN A 152 14.66 -12.69 6.11
CA ASN A 152 15.49 -13.78 5.57
C ASN A 152 16.60 -14.24 6.54
N ALA A 153 16.96 -13.44 7.55
CA ALA A 153 17.91 -13.79 8.61
C ALA A 153 17.23 -14.42 9.85
N GLY A 154 15.92 -14.67 9.80
CA GLY A 154 15.12 -15.15 10.92
C GLY A 154 14.84 -14.09 11.99
N ALA A 155 15.10 -12.80 11.71
CA ALA A 155 14.90 -11.73 12.67
C ALA A 155 13.42 -11.32 12.73
N THR A 156 12.83 -11.28 13.92
CA THR A 156 11.50 -10.69 14.16
C THR A 156 11.58 -9.17 14.29
N PRO A 157 10.47 -8.42 14.15
CA PRO A 157 10.44 -6.97 14.40
C PRO A 157 11.07 -6.59 15.74
N LEU A 158 10.78 -7.34 16.82
CA LEU A 158 11.34 -7.09 18.13
C LEU A 158 12.87 -7.25 18.14
N LEU A 159 13.40 -8.24 17.42
CA LEU A 159 14.83 -8.47 17.31
C LEU A 159 15.52 -7.33 16.52
N LEU A 160 14.94 -6.88 15.40
CA LEU A 160 15.44 -5.76 14.60
C LEU A 160 15.57 -4.47 15.41
N VAL A 161 14.57 -4.17 16.23
CA VAL A 161 14.56 -2.98 17.11
C VAL A 161 15.73 -2.99 18.10
N THR A 162 16.11 -4.18 18.57
CA THR A 162 17.27 -4.33 19.46
C THR A 162 18.61 -4.22 18.75
N GLU A 163 18.68 -4.49 17.44
CA GLU A 163 19.87 -4.29 16.63
C GLU A 163 20.15 -2.81 16.34
N GLY A 164 19.09 -2.00 16.30
CA GLY A 164 19.13 -0.56 16.01
C GLY A 164 20.14 0.23 16.86
N LEU A 165 20.69 1.27 16.25
CA LEU A 165 21.73 2.12 16.87
C LEU A 165 21.15 3.24 17.76
N ARG A 166 19.84 3.48 17.75
CA ARG A 166 19.16 4.59 18.45
C ARG A 166 18.40 4.10 19.69
N PRO A 167 19.03 4.05 20.88
CA PRO A 167 18.47 3.37 22.07
C PRO A 167 17.17 3.96 22.61
N LYS A 168 16.90 5.27 22.43
CA LYS A 168 15.63 5.89 22.85
C LYS A 168 14.47 5.45 21.94
N VAL A 169 14.68 5.50 20.63
CA VAL A 169 13.70 5.11 19.62
C VAL A 169 13.40 3.62 19.73
N SER A 170 14.45 2.80 19.91
CA SER A 170 14.30 1.36 20.13
C SER A 170 13.44 1.02 21.36
N LEU A 171 13.46 1.83 22.42
CA LEU A 171 12.67 1.55 23.62
C LEU A 171 11.17 1.69 23.37
N ASN A 172 10.74 2.75 22.68
CA ASN A 172 9.32 3.00 22.43
C ASN A 172 8.73 1.89 21.55
N VAL A 173 9.39 1.58 20.44
CA VAL A 173 8.96 0.52 19.51
C VAL A 173 9.01 -0.86 20.17
N ALA A 174 10.04 -1.17 20.96
CA ALA A 174 10.09 -2.43 21.70
C ALA A 174 8.96 -2.56 22.74
N SER A 175 8.57 -1.47 23.41
CA SER A 175 7.42 -1.47 24.33
C SER A 175 6.14 -1.81 23.59
N ILE A 176 5.90 -1.19 22.43
CA ILE A 176 4.71 -1.42 21.62
C ILE A 176 4.63 -2.89 21.18
N LEU A 177 5.72 -3.45 20.67
CA LEU A 177 5.76 -4.86 20.24
C LEU A 177 5.52 -5.82 21.41
N VAL A 178 6.14 -5.58 22.55
CA VAL A 178 5.94 -6.42 23.75
C VAL A 178 4.51 -6.31 24.28
N GLU A 179 3.93 -5.11 24.32
CA GLU A 179 2.53 -4.88 24.70
C GLU A 179 1.55 -5.56 23.72
N ALA A 180 1.89 -5.58 22.42
CA ALA A 180 1.13 -6.27 21.39
C ALA A 180 1.26 -7.81 21.45
N GLY A 181 2.14 -8.33 22.31
CA GLY A 181 2.30 -9.77 22.55
C GLY A 181 3.43 -10.43 21.76
N ALA A 182 4.43 -9.66 21.32
CA ALA A 182 5.61 -10.22 20.66
C ALA A 182 6.34 -11.23 21.55
N ILE A 183 6.85 -12.30 20.96
CA ILE A 183 7.60 -13.35 21.64
C ILE A 183 8.99 -12.80 22.00
N VAL A 184 9.16 -12.52 23.30
CA VAL A 184 10.34 -11.85 23.85
C VAL A 184 11.64 -12.67 23.68
N ASP A 185 11.51 -13.99 23.60
CA ASP A 185 12.60 -14.96 23.51
C ASP A 185 12.81 -15.52 22.08
N SER A 186 12.19 -14.90 21.06
CA SER A 186 12.40 -15.28 19.64
C SER A 186 13.88 -15.25 19.28
N ARG A 187 14.27 -16.15 18.37
CA ARG A 187 15.68 -16.37 18.00
C ARG A 187 15.86 -16.17 16.51
N ASP A 188 16.91 -15.44 16.14
CA ASP A 188 17.36 -15.40 14.75
C ASP A 188 18.16 -16.67 14.37
N GLN A 189 18.64 -16.72 13.13
CA GLN A 189 19.44 -17.85 12.62
C GLN A 189 20.76 -18.08 13.39
N LEU A 190 21.29 -17.06 14.06
CA LEU A 190 22.48 -17.18 14.92
C LEU A 190 22.12 -17.59 16.36
N GLY A 191 20.83 -17.86 16.63
CA GLY A 191 20.33 -18.20 17.94
C GLY A 191 20.30 -17.02 18.93
N ARG A 192 20.46 -15.79 18.45
CA ARG A 192 20.47 -14.59 19.29
C ARG A 192 19.04 -14.20 19.63
N THR A 193 18.79 -13.87 20.89
CA THR A 193 17.50 -13.31 21.35
C THR A 193 17.56 -11.78 21.37
N PRO A 194 16.40 -11.07 21.40
CA PRO A 194 16.35 -9.63 21.65
C PRO A 194 17.18 -9.22 22.88
N LEU A 195 17.11 -10.01 23.97
CA LEU A 195 17.88 -9.74 25.19
C LEU A 195 19.38 -9.85 24.95
N TRP A 196 19.83 -10.85 24.19
CA TRP A 196 21.24 -11.03 23.82
C TRP A 196 21.77 -9.82 23.06
N ILE A 197 21.03 -9.35 22.05
CA ILE A 197 21.43 -8.24 21.19
C ILE A 197 21.44 -6.92 21.96
N ALA A 198 20.36 -6.61 22.70
CA ALA A 198 20.28 -5.42 23.54
C ALA A 198 21.43 -5.40 24.58
N SER A 199 21.81 -6.56 25.09
CA SER A 199 22.91 -6.70 26.06
C SER A 199 24.27 -6.42 25.43
N ARG A 200 24.53 -6.93 24.22
CA ARG A 200 25.74 -6.64 23.42
C ARG A 200 25.85 -5.16 23.10
N ARG A 201 24.73 -4.53 22.69
CA ARG A 201 24.68 -3.10 22.36
C ARG A 201 24.83 -2.19 23.58
N GLY A 202 24.45 -2.68 24.77
CA GLY A 202 24.48 -1.90 26.00
C GLY A 202 23.21 -1.10 26.25
N HIS A 203 22.11 -1.45 25.58
CA HIS A 203 20.84 -0.72 25.60
C HIS A 203 20.06 -0.99 26.90
N MET A 204 20.54 -0.42 28.02
CA MET A 204 20.08 -0.75 29.37
C MET A 204 18.56 -0.69 29.56
N LYS A 205 17.88 0.32 29.00
CA LYS A 205 16.43 0.47 29.15
C LYS A 205 15.68 -0.66 28.44
N VAL A 206 16.13 -1.06 27.26
CA VAL A 206 15.56 -2.18 26.50
C VAL A 206 15.84 -3.50 27.21
N VAL A 207 17.04 -3.71 27.74
CA VAL A 207 17.36 -4.89 28.58
C VAL A 207 16.41 -4.98 29.78
N CYS A 208 16.17 -3.87 30.49
CA CYS A 208 15.24 -3.82 31.61
C CYS A 208 13.80 -4.15 31.18
N LEU A 209 13.35 -3.61 30.05
CA LEU A 209 12.03 -3.89 29.47
C LEU A 209 11.87 -5.38 29.16
N LEU A 210 12.83 -5.97 28.44
CA LEU A 210 12.79 -7.38 28.05
C LEU A 210 12.81 -8.32 29.28
N LEU A 211 13.63 -8.02 30.29
CA LEU A 211 13.67 -8.79 31.54
C LEU A 211 12.35 -8.70 32.31
N LYS A 212 11.72 -7.51 32.37
CA LYS A 212 10.38 -7.35 32.95
C LYS A 212 9.30 -8.09 32.17
N ALA A 213 9.46 -8.20 30.85
CA ALA A 213 8.59 -8.95 29.97
C ALA A 213 8.84 -10.49 30.01
N GLY A 214 9.80 -10.95 30.82
CA GLY A 214 10.07 -12.37 31.04
C GLY A 214 11.15 -12.99 30.16
N ALA A 215 11.98 -12.18 29.47
CA ALA A 215 13.11 -12.68 28.69
C ALA A 215 14.06 -13.53 29.55
N ARG A 216 14.49 -14.68 29.02
CA ARG A 216 15.37 -15.61 29.74
C ARG A 216 16.85 -15.22 29.59
N PRO A 217 17.54 -14.77 30.66
CA PRO A 217 18.95 -14.35 30.58
C PRO A 217 19.93 -15.52 30.39
N SER A 218 19.46 -16.77 30.51
CA SER A 218 20.26 -17.99 30.34
C SER A 218 20.30 -18.52 28.91
N MET A 219 19.49 -17.96 28.00
CA MET A 219 19.45 -18.37 26.59
C MET A 219 20.82 -18.18 25.93
N ARG A 220 21.25 -19.14 25.11
CA ARG A 220 22.57 -19.12 24.45
C ARG A 220 22.42 -18.92 22.96
N ASP A 221 23.33 -18.16 22.34
CA ASP A 221 23.46 -18.12 20.89
C ASP A 221 24.08 -19.43 20.34
N MET A 222 24.24 -19.52 19.02
CA MET A 222 24.86 -20.69 18.36
C MET A 222 26.32 -20.96 18.80
N PHE A 223 27.00 -19.96 19.38
CA PHE A 223 28.36 -20.06 19.91
C PHE A 223 28.38 -20.38 21.41
N GLY A 224 27.22 -20.66 22.01
CA GLY A 224 27.09 -20.96 23.43
C GLY A 224 27.17 -19.73 24.35
N LYS A 225 27.19 -18.49 23.82
CA LYS A 225 27.30 -17.25 24.59
C LYS A 225 25.93 -16.80 25.09
N THR A 226 25.86 -16.44 26.37
CA THR A 226 24.67 -15.85 26.99
C THR A 226 24.61 -14.33 26.77
N PRO A 227 23.45 -13.68 27.01
CA PRO A 227 23.37 -12.21 27.09
C PRO A 227 24.41 -11.58 28.03
N PHE A 228 24.76 -12.27 29.12
CA PHE A 228 25.78 -11.81 30.06
C PHE A 228 27.18 -11.81 29.43
N ASP A 229 27.51 -12.85 28.65
CA ASP A 229 28.77 -12.95 27.91
C ASP A 229 28.83 -11.93 26.77
N ALA A 230 27.70 -11.72 26.07
CA ALA A 230 27.56 -10.74 25.01
C ALA A 230 27.75 -9.29 25.51
N ALA A 231 27.36 -9.01 26.76
CA ALA A 231 27.55 -7.71 27.43
C ALA A 231 29.01 -7.42 27.86
N ARG A 232 30.02 -8.08 27.28
CA ARG A 232 31.44 -7.83 27.59
C ARG A 232 31.77 -6.34 27.38
N GLY A 233 32.35 -5.71 28.40
CA GLY A 233 32.62 -4.26 28.42
C GLY A 233 31.44 -3.37 28.84
N ARG A 234 30.22 -3.92 29.01
CA ARG A 234 29.03 -3.18 29.47
C ARG A 234 28.78 -3.43 30.96
N LYS A 235 29.56 -2.79 31.84
CA LYS A 235 29.54 -3.02 33.30
C LYS A 235 28.13 -2.95 33.92
N HIS A 236 27.33 -1.96 33.54
CA HIS A 236 25.98 -1.77 34.08
C HIS A 236 24.99 -2.85 33.62
N VAL A 237 25.04 -3.26 32.35
CA VAL A 237 24.20 -4.35 31.82
C VAL A 237 24.57 -5.67 32.47
N ARG A 238 25.87 -5.96 32.61
CA ARG A 238 26.33 -7.18 33.31
C ARG A 238 25.84 -7.22 34.76
N ARG A 239 25.90 -6.09 35.48
CA ARG A 239 25.35 -5.97 36.84
C ARG A 239 23.85 -6.22 36.90
N LEU A 240 23.11 -5.74 35.90
CA LEU A 240 21.65 -5.96 35.80
C LEU A 240 21.32 -7.44 35.54
N LEU A 241 22.07 -8.09 34.64
CA LEU A 241 21.89 -9.50 34.28
C LEU A 241 22.37 -10.46 35.38
N SER A 242 23.38 -10.09 36.16
CA SER A 242 23.86 -10.91 37.29
C SER A 242 22.90 -10.93 38.48
N ASN A 243 21.93 -10.01 38.52
CA ASN A 243 20.92 -10.04 39.58
C ASN A 243 20.01 -11.26 39.37
N ALA A 244 20.04 -12.21 40.31
CA ALA A 244 19.31 -13.48 40.27
C ALA A 244 17.78 -13.37 40.35
N LYS A 245 17.20 -12.17 40.29
CA LYS A 245 15.75 -11.93 40.45
C LYS A 245 14.94 -12.23 39.18
N TRP A 246 15.58 -12.51 38.05
CA TRP A 246 14.91 -12.64 36.74
C TRP A 246 14.57 -14.08 36.34
N SER A 247 14.91 -15.08 37.15
CA SER A 247 14.79 -16.51 36.81
C SER A 247 13.36 -17.07 36.85
N ARG A 248 12.31 -16.25 37.07
CA ARG A 248 10.95 -16.75 37.30
C ARG A 248 9.80 -15.74 37.06
N ALA A 249 9.86 -14.93 36.00
CA ALA A 249 8.70 -14.09 35.66
C ALA A 249 7.58 -14.95 35.01
N PRO A 250 6.33 -14.89 35.49
CA PRO A 250 5.21 -15.55 34.82
C PRO A 250 4.96 -14.89 33.45
N HIS A 251 4.52 -15.70 32.48
CA HIS A 251 4.08 -15.23 31.17
C HIS A 251 3.11 -14.05 31.34
N VAL A 252 3.47 -12.88 30.79
CA VAL A 252 2.55 -11.74 30.72
C VAL A 252 1.40 -12.17 29.81
N LYS A 253 0.20 -12.35 30.39
CA LYS A 253 -1.01 -12.58 29.59
C LYS A 253 -1.24 -11.35 28.72
N ALA A 254 -1.27 -11.56 27.41
CA ALA A 254 -1.64 -10.55 26.43
C ALA A 254 -2.89 -9.79 26.91
N SER A 255 -2.81 -8.47 27.03
CA SER A 255 -3.99 -7.65 27.28
C SER A 255 -4.88 -7.74 26.05
N SER A 256 -5.90 -8.57 26.12
CA SER A 256 -6.95 -8.69 25.11
C SER A 256 -7.81 -7.42 25.11
N ARG A 257 -7.33 -6.38 24.43
CA ARG A 257 -8.19 -5.36 23.83
C ARG A 257 -7.97 -5.41 22.33
N PRO A 258 -8.94 -5.93 21.55
CA PRO A 258 -8.86 -5.81 20.11
C PRO A 258 -8.91 -4.32 19.79
N LEU A 259 -7.89 -3.83 19.08
CA LEU A 259 -7.97 -2.56 18.38
C LEU A 259 -9.01 -2.80 17.26
N GLU A 260 -10.27 -2.52 17.56
CA GLU A 260 -11.34 -2.56 16.57
C GLU A 260 -11.22 -1.32 15.70
N MET A 261 -10.70 -1.52 14.50
CA MET A 261 -10.94 -0.66 13.36
C MET A 261 -11.71 -1.49 12.33
N VAL A 262 -12.83 -0.95 11.85
CA VAL A 262 -13.58 -1.53 10.75
C VAL A 262 -12.85 -1.18 9.45
N LEU A 263 -11.85 -1.98 9.09
CA LEU A 263 -11.43 -2.07 7.69
C LEU A 263 -12.38 -3.03 6.97
N PRO A 264 -12.75 -2.75 5.70
CA PRO A 264 -13.55 -3.68 4.91
C PRO A 264 -12.82 -5.02 4.88
N LYS A 265 -13.56 -6.11 5.15
CA LYS A 265 -13.03 -7.47 5.23
C LYS A 265 -12.20 -7.76 3.97
N CYS A 266 -10.87 -7.73 4.08
CA CYS A 266 -9.99 -8.36 3.11
C CYS A 266 -10.21 -9.87 3.25
N GLY A 267 -11.22 -10.35 2.53
CA GLY A 267 -11.49 -11.76 2.38
C GLY A 267 -10.42 -12.42 1.51
N ALA A 268 -10.08 -13.65 1.91
CA ALA A 268 -9.25 -14.63 1.23
C ALA A 268 -7.73 -14.36 1.34
N LEU A 269 -6.98 -15.18 2.09
CA LEU A 269 -6.39 -16.43 1.58
C LEU A 269 -5.91 -16.19 0.15
N CYS A 270 -4.63 -15.95 -0.06
CA CYS A 270 -4.03 -16.07 -1.38
C CYS A 270 -4.12 -17.56 -1.79
N PRO A 271 -4.92 -17.98 -2.78
CA PRO A 271 -4.41 -18.96 -3.69
C PRO A 271 -3.50 -18.25 -4.70
N ASP A 272 -2.65 -19.05 -5.33
CA ASP A 272 -1.72 -18.69 -6.37
C ASP A 272 -2.19 -17.60 -7.33
N ALA A 273 -1.23 -16.75 -7.71
CA ALA A 273 -1.35 -15.79 -8.80
C ALA A 273 -2.10 -16.39 -10.00
N PRO A 274 -3.01 -15.65 -10.65
CA PRO A 274 -3.47 -16.07 -11.97
C PRO A 274 -2.27 -16.05 -12.91
N GLY A 275 -1.79 -17.25 -13.25
CA GLY A 275 -0.75 -17.45 -14.24
C GLY A 275 -1.12 -16.76 -15.54
N VAL A 276 -0.21 -15.90 -16.00
CA VAL A 276 -0.14 -15.44 -17.38
C VAL A 276 -0.10 -16.68 -18.27
N ASN A 277 -1.14 -16.91 -19.06
CA ASN A 277 -1.03 -17.76 -20.23
C ASN A 277 -0.45 -16.92 -21.38
N ASP A 278 0.34 -17.54 -22.25
CA ASP A 278 1.21 -16.96 -23.29
C ASP A 278 0.52 -16.10 -24.38
N LYS A 279 -0.67 -15.54 -24.11
CA LYS A 279 -1.49 -14.75 -25.04
C LYS A 279 -1.95 -13.39 -24.52
N GLY A 280 -1.63 -13.00 -23.28
CA GLY A 280 -1.86 -11.62 -22.82
C GLY A 280 -3.33 -11.19 -22.64
N ASP A 281 -4.26 -12.12 -22.45
CA ASP A 281 -5.68 -11.79 -22.26
C ASP A 281 -6.02 -11.58 -20.77
N TYR A 282 -6.25 -10.32 -20.38
CA TYR A 282 -6.80 -9.97 -19.07
C TYR A 282 -8.30 -10.33 -19.01
N ARG A 283 -8.68 -11.23 -18.10
CA ARG A 283 -10.10 -11.51 -17.82
C ARG A 283 -10.73 -10.32 -17.07
N LEU A 284 -11.53 -9.53 -17.79
CA LEU A 284 -12.47 -8.58 -17.21
C LEU A 284 -13.40 -9.30 -16.22
N ASN A 285 -13.40 -8.87 -14.95
CA ASN A 285 -14.38 -9.33 -13.97
C ASN A 285 -15.79 -8.87 -14.39
N ARG A 286 -16.77 -9.75 -14.16
CA ARG A 286 -18.18 -9.66 -14.59
C ARG A 286 -18.85 -8.29 -14.41
N PRO A 287 -19.74 -7.88 -15.33
CA PRO A 287 -20.63 -6.74 -15.12
C PRO A 287 -21.70 -7.08 -14.07
N LEU A 288 -21.95 -6.16 -13.14
CA LEU A 288 -23.12 -6.20 -12.26
C LEU A 288 -24.36 -5.81 -13.08
N LEU A 289 -25.38 -6.68 -13.02
CA LEU A 289 -26.65 -6.52 -13.70
C LEU A 289 -27.41 -5.25 -13.27
N GLY A 290 -27.86 -4.49 -14.27
CA GLY A 290 -29.22 -3.96 -14.43
C GLY A 290 -29.84 -3.15 -13.28
N PHE A 291 -29.81 -1.83 -13.42
CA PHE A 291 -30.84 -0.95 -12.86
C PHE A 291 -31.46 -0.11 -13.98
N GLN A 292 -32.66 -0.49 -14.41
CA GLN A 292 -33.52 0.37 -15.22
C GLN A 292 -34.12 1.44 -14.29
N PHE A 293 -33.74 2.70 -14.47
CA PHE A 293 -34.50 3.82 -13.91
C PHE A 293 -35.55 4.28 -14.92
N ALA A 294 -36.78 3.78 -14.74
CA ALA A 294 -37.98 4.37 -15.32
C ALA A 294 -38.42 5.53 -14.40
N GLY A 295 -37.96 6.74 -14.69
CA GLY A 295 -38.40 7.96 -14.03
C GLY A 295 -38.38 9.12 -15.03
N VAL A 296 -39.56 9.66 -15.35
CA VAL A 296 -39.71 10.80 -16.26
C VAL A 296 -39.12 12.04 -15.58
N LEU A 297 -37.97 12.50 -16.06
CA LEU A 297 -37.33 13.74 -15.62
C LEU A 297 -37.95 14.96 -16.34
N PRO A 298 -38.11 16.11 -15.67
CA PRO A 298 -38.70 17.31 -16.26
C PRO A 298 -37.83 17.91 -17.38
N ALA A 299 -38.48 18.36 -18.46
CA ALA A 299 -37.91 18.78 -19.76
C ALA A 299 -36.94 19.99 -19.75
N SER A 300 -36.52 20.50 -18.59
CA SER A 300 -35.64 21.68 -18.46
C SER A 300 -34.27 21.37 -17.86
N VAL A 301 -33.91 20.09 -17.73
CA VAL A 301 -32.57 19.67 -17.32
C VAL A 301 -31.76 19.36 -18.58
N ARG A 302 -30.72 20.14 -18.87
CA ARG A 302 -29.74 19.78 -19.89
C ARG A 302 -29.03 18.51 -19.45
N MET A 303 -29.20 17.44 -20.22
CA MET A 303 -28.52 16.17 -20.03
C MET A 303 -27.34 16.11 -20.98
N LEU A 304 -26.15 15.83 -20.45
CA LEU A 304 -24.98 15.46 -21.24
C LEU A 304 -25.14 13.98 -21.59
N ARG A 305 -25.31 13.68 -22.88
CA ARG A 305 -25.32 12.30 -23.38
C ARG A 305 -23.90 11.89 -23.73
N VAL A 306 -23.49 10.74 -23.21
CA VAL A 306 -22.19 10.14 -23.50
C VAL A 306 -22.43 8.87 -24.31
N TRP A 307 -21.76 8.77 -25.45
CA TRP A 307 -21.90 7.68 -26.41
C TRP A 307 -20.60 6.88 -26.48
N LYS A 308 -20.67 5.56 -26.67
CA LYS A 308 -19.48 4.79 -27.06
C LYS A 308 -19.09 5.15 -28.49
N ALA A 309 -17.81 4.98 -28.81
CA ALA A 309 -17.34 5.00 -30.20
C ALA A 309 -18.09 4.02 -31.14
N SER A 310 -18.73 2.97 -30.58
CA SER A 310 -19.57 2.03 -31.31
C SER A 310 -20.97 2.56 -31.67
N GLY A 311 -21.35 3.76 -31.22
CA GLY A 311 -22.66 4.36 -31.45
C GLY A 311 -23.75 3.99 -30.42
N GLU A 312 -23.41 3.28 -29.35
CA GLU A 312 -24.33 2.99 -28.25
C GLU A 312 -24.33 4.12 -27.22
N GLU A 313 -25.52 4.60 -26.80
CA GLU A 313 -25.63 5.53 -25.67
C GLU A 313 -25.21 4.82 -24.37
N LEU A 314 -24.22 5.37 -23.67
CA LEU A 314 -23.70 4.84 -22.41
C LEU A 314 -24.54 5.32 -21.22
N VAL A 315 -24.69 6.64 -21.13
CA VAL A 315 -25.33 7.29 -20.00
C VAL A 315 -25.74 8.73 -20.35
N ALA A 316 -26.86 9.17 -19.81
CA ALA A 316 -27.27 10.56 -19.79
C ALA A 316 -27.09 11.12 -18.38
N ILE A 317 -26.23 12.12 -18.21
CA ILE A 317 -25.89 12.72 -16.90
C ILE A 317 -26.42 14.15 -16.84
N SER A 318 -26.97 14.57 -15.69
CA SER A 318 -27.38 15.96 -15.48
C SER A 318 -26.16 16.87 -15.44
N GLY A 319 -26.07 17.84 -16.36
CA GLY A 319 -24.93 18.77 -16.43
C GLY A 319 -24.83 19.75 -15.24
N LYS A 320 -25.83 19.79 -14.35
CA LYS A 320 -25.86 20.75 -13.22
C LYS A 320 -24.84 20.44 -12.12
N GLU A 321 -24.30 19.22 -12.06
CA GLU A 321 -23.40 18.78 -10.99
C GLU A 321 -21.94 18.67 -11.43
N LEU A 322 -21.65 18.70 -12.73
CA LEU A 322 -20.31 18.49 -13.28
C LEU A 322 -19.76 19.76 -13.93
N LYS A 323 -18.66 20.28 -13.37
CA LYS A 323 -18.01 21.50 -13.89
C LYS A 323 -16.89 21.24 -14.88
N THR A 324 -16.21 20.10 -14.76
CA THR A 324 -15.00 19.79 -15.55
C THR A 324 -15.06 18.40 -16.15
N VAL A 325 -14.34 18.22 -17.25
CA VAL A 325 -14.15 16.91 -17.91
C VAL A 325 -13.59 15.88 -16.93
N ARG A 326 -12.67 16.27 -16.04
CA ARG A 326 -12.15 15.43 -14.95
C ARG A 326 -13.28 14.86 -14.08
N ALA A 327 -14.24 15.70 -13.66
CA ALA A 327 -15.36 15.26 -12.83
C ALA A 327 -16.26 14.28 -13.59
N LEU A 328 -16.51 14.54 -14.88
CA LEU A 328 -17.28 13.64 -15.74
C LEU A 328 -16.59 12.28 -15.90
N LYS A 329 -15.28 12.25 -16.17
CA LYS A 329 -14.52 10.99 -16.28
C LYS A 329 -14.51 10.18 -14.98
N LYS A 330 -14.40 10.85 -13.83
CA LYS A 330 -14.53 10.20 -12.51
C LYS A 330 -15.91 9.60 -12.30
N GLN A 331 -16.97 10.27 -12.74
CA GLN A 331 -18.32 9.71 -12.66
C GLN A 331 -18.52 8.54 -13.63
N LEU A 332 -17.99 8.64 -14.84
CA LEU A 332 -18.01 7.59 -15.85
C LEU A 332 -17.28 6.33 -15.39
N GLN A 333 -16.21 6.44 -14.60
CA GLN A 333 -15.51 5.28 -14.03
C GLN A 333 -16.46 4.35 -13.25
N GLY A 334 -17.44 4.92 -12.53
CA GLY A 334 -18.46 4.12 -11.83
C GLY A 334 -19.40 3.34 -12.76
N TYR A 335 -19.57 3.79 -14.01
CA TYR A 335 -20.42 3.16 -15.01
C TYR A 335 -19.67 2.18 -15.92
N CYS A 336 -18.48 2.57 -16.40
CA CYS A 336 -17.71 1.76 -17.35
C CYS A 336 -16.71 0.82 -16.67
N GLY A 337 -16.44 1.00 -15.37
CA GLY A 337 -15.48 0.19 -14.63
C GLY A 337 -14.03 0.39 -15.07
N LEU A 338 -13.73 1.40 -15.88
CA LEU A 338 -12.38 1.76 -16.31
C LEU A 338 -11.95 3.10 -15.70
N PRO A 339 -10.66 3.26 -15.37
CA PRO A 339 -10.16 4.44 -14.69
C PRO A 339 -10.22 5.66 -15.62
N ARG A 340 -10.30 6.86 -15.01
CA ARG A 340 -10.33 8.16 -15.72
C ARG A 340 -9.29 8.26 -16.84
N PHE A 341 -8.07 7.80 -16.59
CA PHE A 341 -6.97 7.89 -17.54
C PHE A 341 -7.14 7.01 -18.78
N ARG A 342 -8.02 6.00 -18.73
CA ARG A 342 -8.39 5.16 -19.88
C ARG A 342 -9.57 5.71 -20.68
N GLN A 343 -10.13 6.83 -20.25
CA GLN A 343 -11.30 7.46 -20.86
C GLN A 343 -10.88 8.67 -21.69
N ARG A 344 -11.05 8.56 -23.02
CA ARG A 344 -10.88 9.67 -23.94
C ARG A 344 -12.26 10.20 -24.30
N LEU A 345 -12.54 11.46 -23.96
CA LEU A 345 -13.79 12.13 -24.30
C LEU A 345 -13.54 13.02 -25.51
N LEU A 346 -14.31 12.78 -26.57
CA LEU A 346 -14.27 13.55 -27.79
C LEU A 346 -15.54 14.38 -27.90
N LEU A 347 -15.37 15.67 -28.19
CA LEU A 347 -16.43 16.56 -28.63
C LEU A 347 -16.10 16.97 -30.06
N ASP A 348 -16.99 16.71 -31.02
CA ASP A 348 -16.75 16.96 -32.45
C ASP A 348 -15.45 16.33 -32.99
N GLY A 349 -15.10 15.15 -32.49
CA GLY A 349 -13.85 14.46 -32.83
C GLY A 349 -12.58 15.07 -32.22
N ARG A 350 -12.68 16.20 -31.50
CA ARG A 350 -11.58 16.79 -30.73
C ARG A 350 -11.52 16.17 -29.34
N ASN A 351 -10.33 15.77 -28.90
CA ASN A 351 -10.15 15.36 -27.51
C ASN A 351 -10.29 16.52 -26.54
N MET A 352 -11.06 16.30 -25.48
CA MET A 352 -11.18 17.20 -24.35
C MET A 352 -10.12 16.90 -23.27
N GLU A 353 -9.45 17.95 -22.81
CA GLU A 353 -8.54 17.88 -21.65
C GLU A 353 -9.31 17.85 -20.33
N ASP A 354 -8.67 17.32 -19.28
CA ASP A 354 -9.32 17.11 -17.98
C ASP A 354 -9.77 18.42 -17.29
N ASP A 355 -9.06 19.52 -17.57
CA ASP A 355 -9.34 20.85 -17.00
C ASP A 355 -10.33 21.66 -17.83
N GLU A 356 -10.79 21.16 -19.00
CA GLU A 356 -11.81 21.83 -19.80
C GLU A 356 -13.16 21.88 -19.06
N SER A 357 -13.85 23.03 -19.21
CA SER A 357 -15.20 23.22 -18.67
C SER A 357 -16.24 22.49 -19.50
N LEU A 358 -17.29 22.00 -18.85
CA LEU A 358 -18.45 21.33 -19.47
C LEU A 358 -19.66 22.27 -19.68
N ASP A 359 -19.49 23.58 -19.42
CA ASP A 359 -20.56 24.59 -19.47
C ASP A 359 -21.12 24.90 -20.87
#